data_AF-A0A3M6KBE6-F1
#
_entry.id   AF-A0A3M6KBE6-F1
#
_cell.length_a   1.000
_cell.length_b   1.000
_cell.length_c   1.000
_cell.angle_alpha   90.00
_cell.angle_beta   90.00
_cell.angle_gamma   90.00
#
_symmetry.space_group_name_H-M   'P 1'
#
loop_
_entity.id
_entity.type
_entity.pdbx_description
1 polymer ?
#
loop_
_entity_poly.entity_id
_entity_poly.type
_entity_poly.pdbx_seq_one_letter_code
_entity_poly.pdbx_strand_id
1 'polypeptide(L)'
;MTFPKYLGDSKMFEYDKHYRDCQQFDKPFIKAKINPQHGNYFVQIDLMPCNYKLSKSDEERLEKMVEIENNSLQSNSEPKLQGFSITSELAWFDGVSSKSLDSFCNALYDMTQNS
;
A
#
# COMPACT_ATOMS: atom_id res chain seq x y z
N MET A 1 2.30 18.20 -13.43
CA MET A 1 2.06 17.90 -12.01
C MET A 1 2.69 16.56 -11.72
N THR A 2 3.67 16.51 -10.83
CA THR A 2 4.29 15.26 -10.40
C THR A 2 3.49 14.75 -9.23
N PHE A 3 2.71 13.68 -9.43
CA PHE A 3 1.98 13.04 -8.34
C PHE A 3 2.97 12.22 -7.50
N PRO A 4 3.06 12.42 -6.18
CA PRO A 4 3.87 11.56 -5.33
C PRO A 4 3.32 10.13 -5.41
N LYS A 5 4.22 9.15 -5.62
CA LYS A 5 3.84 7.73 -5.80
C LYS A 5 3.22 7.12 -4.55
N TYR A 6 3.67 7.55 -3.37
CA TYR A 6 3.11 7.14 -2.08
C TYR A 6 3.38 8.23 -1.04
N LEU A 7 2.59 8.21 0.04
CA LEU A 7 2.66 9.16 1.14
C LEU A 7 3.14 8.45 2.40
N GLY A 8 4.38 8.69 2.80
CA GLY A 8 4.95 8.23 4.05
C GLY A 8 4.74 9.24 5.18
N ASP A 9 4.05 8.85 6.24
CA ASP A 9 3.82 9.65 7.47
C ASP A 9 3.22 11.06 7.21
N SER A 10 2.28 11.12 6.26
CA SER A 10 1.61 12.36 5.87
C SER A 10 0.62 12.88 6.91
N LYS A 11 0.54 14.20 7.04
CA LYS A 11 -0.45 14.86 7.91
C LYS A 11 -1.85 14.68 7.35
N MET A 12 -2.84 14.70 8.23
CA MET A 12 -4.27 14.51 7.91
C MET A 12 -4.79 15.43 6.78
N PHE A 13 -4.20 16.62 6.63
CA PHE A 13 -4.54 17.59 5.58
C PHE A 13 -4.06 17.19 4.17
N GLU A 14 -2.96 16.47 4.07
CA GLU A 14 -2.45 16.00 2.78
C GLU A 14 -3.36 14.91 2.21
N TYR A 15 -3.94 14.06 3.07
CA TYR A 15 -4.91 13.05 2.64
C TYR A 15 -6.17 13.63 2.01
N ASP A 16 -6.68 14.78 2.48
CA ASP A 16 -7.88 15.40 1.89
C ASP A 16 -7.63 15.88 0.46
N LYS A 17 -6.41 16.39 0.18
CA LYS A 17 -5.99 16.77 -1.16
C LYS A 17 -5.91 15.56 -2.09
N HIS A 18 -5.28 14.48 -1.64
CA HIS A 18 -5.15 13.25 -2.43
C HIS A 18 -6.48 12.54 -2.65
N TYR A 19 -7.39 12.63 -1.68
CA TYR A 19 -8.76 12.15 -1.84
C TYR A 19 -9.49 12.88 -2.98
N ARG A 20 -9.37 14.21 -3.05
CA ARG A 20 -9.93 15.01 -4.15
C ARG A 20 -9.25 14.71 -5.49
N ASP A 21 -7.92 14.53 -5.49
CA ASP A 21 -7.18 14.16 -6.70
C ASP A 21 -7.58 12.76 -7.21
N CYS A 22 -7.81 11.80 -6.31
CA CYS A 22 -8.33 10.47 -6.63
C CYS A 22 -9.69 10.57 -7.34
N GLN A 23 -10.62 11.36 -6.78
CA GLN A 23 -11.95 11.58 -7.37
C GLN A 23 -11.93 12.30 -8.72
N GLN A 24 -10.95 13.19 -8.94
CA GLN A 24 -10.88 13.98 -10.17
C GLN A 24 -10.11 13.29 -11.30
N PHE A 25 -9.12 12.48 -10.97
CA PHE A 25 -8.20 11.90 -11.95
C PHE A 25 -8.25 10.36 -12.02
N ASP A 26 -9.13 9.73 -11.24
CA ASP A 26 -9.22 8.26 -11.07
C ASP A 26 -7.86 7.62 -10.77
N LYS A 27 -7.01 8.34 -10.02
CA LYS A 27 -5.68 7.87 -9.62
C LYS A 27 -5.68 7.41 -8.17
N PRO A 28 -5.60 6.10 -7.91
CA PRO A 28 -5.46 5.59 -6.56
C PRO A 28 -4.15 6.07 -5.93
N PHE A 29 -4.12 6.10 -4.60
CA PHE A 29 -2.95 6.54 -3.85
C PHE A 29 -2.66 5.61 -2.68
N ILE A 30 -1.37 5.48 -2.37
CA ILE A 30 -0.86 4.57 -1.34
C ILE A 30 -0.44 5.39 -0.13
N LYS A 31 -0.93 4.99 1.03
CA LYS A 31 -0.59 5.54 2.33
C LYS A 31 0.34 4.57 3.04
N ALA A 32 1.49 5.06 3.48
CA ALA A 32 2.37 4.35 4.39
C ALA A 32 2.44 5.13 5.70
N LYS A 33 2.12 4.50 6.82
CA LYS A 33 2.15 5.11 8.15
C LYS A 33 2.89 4.19 9.11
N ILE A 34 3.68 4.75 10.03
CA ILE A 34 4.31 3.95 11.07
C ILE A 34 3.24 3.49 12.06
N ASN A 35 3.17 2.18 12.33
CA ASN A 35 2.33 1.62 13.36
C ASN A 35 2.97 1.93 14.74
N PRO A 36 2.33 2.77 15.57
CA PRO A 36 2.90 3.22 16.83
C PRO A 36 3.03 2.11 17.88
N GLN A 37 2.35 0.96 17.71
CA GLN A 37 2.43 -0.14 18.68
C GLN A 37 3.67 -1.01 18.53
N HIS A 38 4.19 -1.15 17.32
CA HIS A 38 5.26 -2.12 17.01
C HIS A 38 6.49 -1.51 16.34
N GLY A 39 6.45 -0.23 15.94
CA GLY A 39 7.54 0.42 15.22
C GLY A 39 7.69 -0.03 13.75
N ASN A 40 6.82 -0.93 13.28
CA ASN A 40 6.76 -1.38 11.90
C ASN A 40 5.85 -0.45 11.07
N TYR A 41 5.95 -0.51 9.74
CA TYR A 41 5.07 0.27 8.87
C TYR A 41 3.75 -0.47 8.60
N PHE A 42 2.67 0.31 8.66
CA PHE A 42 1.35 -0.02 8.18
C PHE A 42 1.16 0.65 6.82
N VAL A 43 1.00 -0.16 5.77
CA VAL A 43 0.78 0.30 4.40
C VAL A 43 -0.67 0.04 4.03
N GLN A 44 -1.38 1.07 3.59
CA GLN A 44 -2.77 1.00 3.16
C GLN A 44 -2.90 1.64 1.78
N ILE A 45 -3.58 0.96 0.88
CA ILE A 45 -3.98 1.49 -0.42
C ILE A 45 -5.51 1.62 -0.44
N ASP A 46 -5.97 2.88 -0.53
CA ASP A 46 -7.39 3.20 -0.60
C ASP A 46 -7.79 3.35 -2.07
N LEU A 47 -8.63 2.43 -2.55
CA LEU A 47 -9.13 2.43 -3.94
C LEU A 47 -10.57 2.90 -4.02
N MET A 48 -11.33 2.75 -2.93
CA MET A 48 -12.68 3.25 -2.71
C MET A 48 -12.94 4.74 -3.09
N PRO A 49 -11.98 5.68 -2.95
CA PRO A 49 -12.19 7.08 -3.36
C PRO A 49 -12.16 7.31 -4.87
N CYS A 50 -11.69 6.33 -5.64
CA CYS A 50 -11.56 6.36 -7.09
C CYS A 50 -12.51 5.34 -7.73
N ASN A 51 -12.79 5.45 -9.03
CA ASN A 51 -13.54 4.43 -9.76
C ASN A 51 -12.67 3.22 -10.15
N TYR A 52 -11.72 2.86 -9.29
CA TYR A 52 -10.73 1.82 -9.51
C TYR A 52 -11.02 0.64 -8.57
N LYS A 53 -11.18 -0.55 -9.15
CA LYS A 53 -11.39 -1.79 -8.40
C LYS A 53 -10.30 -2.78 -8.76
N LEU A 54 -9.76 -3.45 -7.75
CA LEU A 54 -8.81 -4.54 -8.00
C LEU A 54 -9.53 -5.65 -8.76
N SER A 55 -8.91 -6.06 -9.86
CA SER A 55 -9.31 -7.29 -10.54
C SER A 55 -8.85 -8.49 -9.71
N LYS A 56 -9.43 -9.67 -9.96
CA LYS A 56 -8.94 -10.92 -9.33
C LYS A 56 -7.46 -11.17 -9.59
N SER A 57 -6.95 -10.78 -10.76
CA SER A 57 -5.52 -10.88 -11.07
C SER A 57 -4.65 -9.96 -10.23
N ASP A 58 -5.17 -8.80 -9.83
CA ASP A 58 -4.46 -7.89 -8.94
C ASP A 58 -4.48 -8.41 -7.50
N GLU A 59 -5.60 -8.98 -7.06
CA GLU A 59 -5.69 -9.65 -5.76
C GLU A 59 -4.65 -10.79 -5.65
N GLU A 60 -4.55 -11.67 -6.66
CA GLU A 60 -3.53 -12.73 -6.70
C GLU A 60 -2.09 -12.18 -6.73
N ARG A 61 -1.86 -11.04 -7.40
CA ARG A 61 -0.55 -10.37 -7.40
C ARG A 61 -0.20 -9.83 -6.03
N LEU A 62 -1.17 -9.21 -5.34
CA LEU A 62 -0.98 -8.69 -3.98
C LEU A 62 -0.70 -9.82 -2.98
N GLU A 63 -1.40 -10.94 -3.08
CA GLU A 63 -1.14 -12.12 -2.25
C GLU A 63 0.29 -12.65 -2.47
N LYS A 64 0.75 -12.74 -3.73
CA LYS A 64 2.14 -13.12 -4.04
C LYS A 64 3.16 -12.13 -3.50
N MET A 65 2.88 -10.82 -3.58
CA MET A 65 3.75 -9.79 -3.02
C MET A 65 3.89 -9.95 -1.50
N VAL A 66 2.79 -10.22 -0.81
CA VAL A 66 2.79 -10.51 0.64
C VAL A 66 3.59 -11.78 0.96
N GLU A 67 3.46 -12.83 0.15
CA GLU A 67 4.22 -14.07 0.35
C GLU A 67 5.73 -13.86 0.17
N ILE A 68 6.13 -13.12 -0.86
CA ILE A 68 7.54 -12.75 -1.11
C ILE A 68 8.10 -11.92 0.05
N GLU A 69 7.32 -10.96 0.54
CA GLU A 69 7.70 -10.12 1.67
C GLU A 69 7.87 -10.98 2.94
N ASN A 70 6.90 -11.84 3.26
CA ASN A 70 6.98 -12.75 4.39
C ASN A 70 8.19 -13.71 4.32
N ASN A 71 8.50 -14.22 3.13
CA ASN A 71 9.68 -15.07 2.90
C ASN A 71 10.99 -14.29 3.07
N SER A 72 11.02 -13.02 2.65
CA SER A 72 12.17 -12.13 2.83
C SER A 72 12.37 -11.79 4.31
N LEU A 73 11.29 -11.47 5.03
CA LEU A 73 11.32 -11.23 6.49
C LEU A 73 11.80 -12.48 7.24
N GLN A 74 11.27 -13.66 6.89
CA GLN A 74 11.69 -14.93 7.48
C GLN A 74 13.19 -15.23 7.22
N SER A 75 13.68 -14.95 6.02
CA SER A 75 15.10 -15.11 5.67
C SER A 75 16.01 -14.14 6.45
N ASN A 76 15.48 -12.95 6.76
CA ASN A 76 16.18 -11.94 7.55
C ASN A 76 15.98 -12.08 9.07
N SER A 77 15.31 -13.16 9.53
CA SER A 77 14.91 -13.35 10.94
C SER A 77 14.08 -12.19 11.52
N GLU A 78 13.39 -11.45 10.65
CA GLU A 78 12.42 -10.42 11.02
C GLU A 78 11.02 -11.07 11.16
N PRO A 79 10.15 -10.54 12.05
CA PRO A 79 8.79 -11.06 12.19
C PRO A 79 8.03 -10.89 10.88
N LYS A 80 7.18 -11.87 10.55
CA LYS A 80 6.26 -11.82 9.40
C LYS A 80 5.30 -10.64 9.52
N LEU A 81 4.66 -10.29 8.41
CA LEU A 81 3.52 -9.38 8.40
C LEU A 81 2.50 -9.82 9.45
N GLN A 82 2.10 -8.88 10.31
CA GLN A 82 1.21 -9.13 11.45
C GLN A 82 -0.22 -9.38 10.99
N GLY A 83 -0.59 -8.77 9.87
CA GLY A 83 -1.87 -8.97 9.22
C GLY A 83 -1.93 -8.26 7.89
N PHE A 84 -2.76 -8.75 6.99
CA PHE A 84 -3.10 -8.06 5.77
C PHE A 84 -4.54 -8.37 5.41
N SER A 85 -5.19 -7.46 4.69
CA SER A 85 -6.48 -7.70 4.06
C SER A 85 -6.42 -7.13 2.66
N ILE A 86 -6.86 -7.92 1.70
CA ILE A 86 -6.98 -7.50 0.31
C ILE A 86 -8.45 -7.67 -0.07
N THR A 87 -9.07 -6.58 -0.50
CA THR A 87 -10.44 -6.55 -1.00
C THR A 87 -10.48 -5.72 -2.27
N SER A 88 -11.52 -5.87 -3.08
CA SER A 88 -11.66 -5.17 -4.36
C SER A 88 -11.56 -3.64 -4.28
N GLU A 89 -11.81 -3.04 -3.11
CA GLU A 89 -11.87 -1.58 -2.91
C GLU A 89 -10.84 -1.05 -1.89
N LEU A 90 -10.14 -1.94 -1.19
CA LEU A 90 -9.19 -1.60 -0.13
C LEU A 90 -8.17 -2.72 0.05
N ALA A 91 -6.89 -2.39 0.16
CA ALA A 91 -5.91 -3.32 0.71
C ALA A 91 -5.05 -2.66 1.79
N TRP A 92 -4.78 -3.39 2.86
CA TRP A 92 -3.91 -2.93 3.94
C TRP A 92 -2.98 -4.05 4.41
N PHE A 93 -1.79 -3.65 4.84
CA PHE A 93 -0.67 -4.52 5.20
C PHE A 93 -0.03 -3.96 6.47
N ASP A 94 -0.01 -4.76 7.54
CA ASP A 94 0.60 -4.41 8.82
C ASP A 94 1.88 -5.23 9.05
N GLY A 95 2.94 -4.56 9.49
CA GLY A 95 4.24 -5.18 9.73
C GLY A 95 5.23 -5.06 8.58
N VAL A 96 5.04 -4.14 7.64
CA VAL A 96 6.00 -3.91 6.54
C VAL A 96 7.29 -3.34 7.13
N SER A 97 8.43 -3.92 6.74
CA SER A 97 9.75 -3.46 7.21
C SER A 97 10.09 -2.11 6.61
N SER A 98 10.75 -1.25 7.38
CA SER A 98 11.19 0.07 6.91
C SER A 98 12.15 -0.02 5.73
N LYS A 99 12.89 -1.14 5.63
CA LYS A 99 13.88 -1.38 4.57
C LYS A 99 13.24 -1.74 3.23
N SER A 100 12.12 -2.46 3.25
CA SER A 100 11.38 -2.90 2.06
C SER A 100 10.23 -1.96 1.69
N LEU A 101 9.87 -1.02 2.58
CA LEU A 101 8.76 -0.09 2.40
C LEU A 101 8.72 0.58 1.03
N ASP A 102 9.84 1.15 0.58
CA ASP A 102 9.90 1.87 -0.70
C ASP A 102 9.65 0.93 -1.89
N SER A 103 10.26 -0.26 -1.89
CA SER A 103 10.03 -1.27 -2.93
C SER A 103 8.60 -1.78 -2.91
N PHE A 104 8.04 -2.01 -1.72
CA PHE A 104 6.66 -2.46 -1.55
C PHE A 104 5.66 -1.41 -2.06
N CYS A 105 5.82 -0.15 -1.67
CA CYS A 105 4.96 0.94 -2.11
C CYS A 105 5.10 1.23 -3.61
N ASN A 106 6.32 1.18 -4.16
CA ASN A 106 6.53 1.36 -5.60
C ASN A 106 5.90 0.23 -6.41
N ALA A 107 6.01 -1.02 -5.96
CA ALA A 107 5.39 -2.16 -6.63
C ALA A 107 3.86 -2.10 -6.59
N LEU A 108 3.28 -1.67 -5.46
CA LEU A 108 1.84 -1.38 -5.37
C LEU A 108 1.43 -0.27 -6.35
N TYR A 109 2.22 0.80 -6.44
CA TYR A 109 1.93 1.93 -7.33
C TYR A 109 1.98 1.48 -8.79
N ASP A 110 3.03 0.78 -9.19
CA ASP A 110 3.21 0.28 -10.55
C ASP A 110 2.10 -0.70 -10.95
N MET A 111 1.54 -1.46 -10.00
CA MET A 111 0.37 -2.29 -10.25
C MET A 111 -0.86 -1.43 -10.60
N THR A 112 -1.12 -0.36 -9.85
CA THR A 112 -2.26 0.53 -10.11
C THR A 112 -2.14 1.35 -11.40
N GLN A 113 -0.92 1.56 -11.92
CA GLN A 113 -0.72 2.26 -13.20
C GLN A 113 -0.90 1.37 -14.43
N ASN A 114 -0.81 0.05 -14.27
CA ASN A 114 -0.83 -0.93 -15.37
C ASN A 114 -2.19 -1.64 -15.54
N SER A 115 -3.24 -1.10 -14.92
CA SER A 115 -4.57 -1.69 -14.85
C SER A 115 -5.63 -0.85 -15.54
#